data_AF-A0AB36PUS0-F1
#
_entry.id   AF-A0AB36PUS0-F1
#
_cell.length_a   1.000
_cell.length_b   1.000
_cell.length_c   1.000
_cell.angle_alpha   90.00
_cell.angle_beta   90.00
_cell.angle_gamma   90.00
#
_symmetry.space_group_name_H-M   'P 1'
#
loop_
_entity.id
_entity.type
_entity.pdbx_description
1 polymer ?
#
loop_
_entity_poly.entity_id
_entity_poly.type
_entity_poly.pdbx_seq_one_letter_code
_entity_poly.pdbx_strand_id
1 'polypeptide(L)'
;MQPEELNLLERLIDVIEQDIIPLTERGVAEGNKVFGAALLRKSDLSLVLAETNNETENPLWHGEVHTLKRFYEMPEKERPDTKDMVFLSTHEPCSMCLSAITWSGFDNFYYLFSHEDSRDAFSIPHDLKILKEVFTLEPGGYNRDNAFWHSHSIPKMVASLAEPDRSRLEKRLNAIRARYDAMSGTYQAGKEGNAIPLS
;
A
#
# COMPACT_ATOMS: atom_id res chain seq x y z
N MET A 1 -5.90 -21.16 11.99
CA MET A 1 -5.55 -20.54 10.69
C MET A 1 -4.78 -21.55 9.86
N GLN A 2 -4.96 -21.60 8.54
CA GLN A 2 -4.27 -22.56 7.68
C GLN A 2 -2.79 -22.15 7.50
N PRO A 3 -1.83 -23.10 7.41
CA PRO A 3 -0.39 -22.80 7.23
C PRO A 3 -0.08 -21.86 6.06
N GLU A 4 -0.87 -21.92 4.98
CA GLU A 4 -0.72 -21.08 3.79
C GLU A 4 -0.96 -19.58 4.07
N GLU A 5 -1.90 -19.26 4.97
CA GLU A 5 -2.22 -17.87 5.30
C GLU A 5 -1.12 -17.22 6.16
N LEU A 6 -0.49 -17.99 7.04
CA LEU A 6 0.68 -17.54 7.80
C LEU A 6 1.87 -17.26 6.85
N ASN A 7 2.17 -18.19 5.93
CA ASN A 7 3.23 -18.01 4.93
C ASN A 7 2.98 -16.74 4.08
N LEU A 8 1.74 -16.53 3.65
CA LEU A 8 1.36 -15.30 2.95
C LEU A 8 1.67 -14.06 3.78
N LEU A 9 1.20 -13.99 5.03
CA LEU A 9 1.44 -12.83 5.90
C LEU A 9 2.92 -12.55 6.12
N GLU A 10 3.71 -13.59 6.42
CA GLU A 10 5.16 -13.45 6.57
C GLU A 10 5.78 -12.86 5.32
N ARG A 11 5.40 -13.37 4.15
CA ARG A 11 5.94 -12.92 2.88
C ARG A 11 5.53 -11.48 2.53
N LEU A 12 4.29 -11.09 2.80
CA LEU A 12 3.84 -9.70 2.60
C LEU A 12 4.62 -8.73 3.51
N ILE A 13 4.85 -9.12 4.76
CA ILE A 13 5.64 -8.32 5.71
C ILE A 13 7.11 -8.25 5.26
N ASP A 14 7.68 -9.36 4.77
CA ASP A 14 9.04 -9.37 4.21
C ASP A 14 9.18 -8.40 3.03
N VAL A 15 8.21 -8.39 2.09
CA VAL A 15 8.22 -7.45 0.95
C VAL A 15 8.16 -6.00 1.42
N ILE A 16 7.33 -5.70 2.42
CA ILE A 16 7.29 -4.35 2.97
C ILE A 16 8.66 -3.98 3.54
N GLU A 17 9.25 -4.83 4.38
CA GLU A 17 10.50 -4.54 5.08
C GLU A 17 11.72 -4.40 4.16
N GLN A 18 11.83 -5.31 3.19
CA GLN A 18 13.06 -5.50 2.40
C GLN A 18 12.98 -4.84 1.02
N ASP A 19 11.79 -4.72 0.43
CA ASP A 19 11.63 -4.22 -0.93
C ASP A 19 11.01 -2.81 -0.94
N ILE A 20 9.88 -2.62 -0.25
CA ILE A 20 9.14 -1.34 -0.31
C ILE A 20 9.79 -0.26 0.53
N ILE A 21 10.13 -0.52 1.81
CA ILE A 21 10.67 0.54 2.68
C ILE A 21 11.96 1.17 2.12
N PRO A 22 12.96 0.42 1.62
CA PRO A 22 14.16 1.04 1.07
C PRO A 22 13.88 1.94 -0.13
N LEU A 23 12.87 1.63 -0.95
CA LEU A 23 12.41 2.50 -2.04
C LEU A 23 11.78 3.77 -1.47
N THR A 24 10.87 3.63 -0.52
CA THR A 24 10.17 4.75 0.13
C THR A 24 11.12 5.67 0.88
N GLU A 25 12.14 5.16 1.57
CA GLU A 25 13.16 5.98 2.24
C GLU A 25 13.89 6.89 1.23
N ARG A 26 14.22 6.38 0.04
CA ARG A 26 14.81 7.18 -1.04
C ARG A 26 13.81 8.20 -1.60
N GLY A 27 12.60 7.75 -1.91
CA GLY A 27 11.54 8.63 -2.45
C GLY A 27 11.22 9.79 -1.50
N VAL A 28 11.19 9.55 -0.20
CA VAL A 28 10.99 10.58 0.84
C VAL A 28 12.15 11.55 0.89
N ALA A 29 13.40 11.08 0.79
CA ALA A 29 14.56 11.96 0.69
C ALA A 29 14.54 12.85 -0.57
N GLU A 30 13.83 12.42 -1.61
CA GLU A 30 13.58 13.16 -2.86
C GLU A 30 12.32 14.04 -2.79
N GLY A 31 11.56 14.01 -1.69
CA GLY A 31 10.38 14.85 -1.46
C GLY A 31 9.03 14.20 -1.80
N ASN A 32 8.99 12.89 -2.02
CA ASN A 32 7.76 12.13 -2.24
C ASN A 32 7.13 11.61 -0.93
N LYS A 33 5.83 11.34 -0.96
CA LYS A 33 5.09 10.76 0.20
C LYS A 33 5.56 9.35 0.56
N VAL A 34 5.23 8.95 1.78
CA VAL A 34 5.56 7.65 2.38
C VAL A 34 4.72 6.47 1.84
N PHE A 35 4.20 6.52 0.62
CA PHE A 35 3.29 5.49 0.09
C PHE A 35 4.00 4.55 -0.88
N GLY A 36 3.82 3.25 -0.76
CA GLY A 36 4.43 2.27 -1.67
C GLY A 36 3.58 1.04 -1.87
N ALA A 37 3.87 0.30 -2.94
CA ALA A 37 3.12 -0.88 -3.31
C ALA A 37 4.00 -1.91 -4.06
N ALA A 38 3.59 -3.16 -4.02
CA ALA A 38 4.26 -4.27 -4.68
C ALA A 38 3.26 -5.26 -5.29
N LEU A 39 3.73 -6.00 -6.28
CA LEU A 39 3.00 -7.07 -6.96
C LEU A 39 3.73 -8.38 -6.73
N LEU A 40 3.02 -9.41 -6.28
CA LEU A 40 3.57 -10.75 -6.07
C LEU A 40 2.77 -11.77 -6.87
N ARG A 41 3.39 -12.89 -7.29
CA ARG A 41 2.65 -14.01 -7.89
C ARG A 41 1.87 -14.77 -6.83
N LYS A 42 0.63 -15.14 -7.08
CA LYS A 42 -0.16 -15.99 -6.16
C LYS A 42 0.41 -17.39 -6.00
N SER A 43 1.02 -17.93 -7.06
CA SER A 43 1.48 -19.33 -7.11
C SER A 43 2.61 -19.63 -6.13
N ASP A 44 3.51 -18.68 -5.93
CA ASP A 44 4.75 -18.88 -5.14
C ASP A 44 5.16 -17.65 -4.31
N LEU A 45 4.37 -16.58 -4.35
CA LEU A 45 4.62 -15.32 -3.65
C LEU A 45 5.96 -14.66 -4.02
N SER A 46 6.50 -14.99 -5.19
CA SER A 46 7.66 -14.30 -5.75
C SER A 46 7.33 -12.84 -6.05
N LEU A 47 8.27 -11.94 -5.77
CA LEU A 47 8.15 -10.52 -6.06
C LEU A 47 8.20 -10.32 -7.57
N VAL A 48 7.23 -9.61 -8.14
CA VAL A 48 7.24 -9.18 -9.55
C VAL A 48 7.80 -7.77 -9.66
N LEU A 49 7.28 -6.85 -8.85
CA LEU A 49 7.64 -5.44 -8.85
C LEU A 49 7.34 -4.82 -7.50
N ALA A 50 8.19 -3.91 -7.02
CA ALA A 50 7.92 -3.00 -5.92
C ALA A 50 8.27 -1.58 -6.34
N GLU A 51 7.40 -0.62 -6.02
CA GLU A 51 7.59 0.81 -6.31
C GLU A 51 7.04 1.65 -5.15
N THR A 52 7.41 2.93 -5.16
CA THR A 52 6.98 3.93 -4.18
C THR A 52 6.35 5.16 -4.86
N ASN A 53 5.80 6.08 -4.08
CA ASN A 53 5.21 7.32 -4.55
C ASN A 53 6.23 8.16 -5.35
N ASN A 54 5.75 8.79 -6.42
CA ASN A 54 6.52 9.70 -7.27
C ASN A 54 5.71 10.97 -7.58
N GLU A 55 5.08 11.54 -6.54
CA GLU A 55 4.18 12.69 -6.67
C GLU A 55 4.88 13.95 -7.17
N THR A 56 6.20 14.05 -6.98
CA THR A 56 7.03 15.16 -7.46
C THR A 56 7.08 15.22 -8.99
N GLU A 57 7.01 14.08 -9.68
CA GLU A 57 6.89 14.02 -11.14
C GLU A 57 5.45 14.26 -11.60
N ASN A 58 4.48 13.63 -10.92
CA ASN A 58 3.05 13.79 -11.21
C ASN A 58 2.24 13.50 -9.94
N PRO A 59 1.32 14.39 -9.53
CA PRO A 59 0.53 14.19 -8.32
C PRO A 59 -0.32 12.91 -8.32
N LEU A 60 -0.58 12.30 -9.47
CA LEU A 60 -1.31 11.04 -9.59
C LEU A 60 -0.45 9.80 -9.29
N TRP A 61 0.88 9.92 -9.24
CA TRP A 61 1.82 8.83 -8.97
C TRP A 61 1.88 8.49 -7.48
N HIS A 62 0.71 8.16 -6.92
CA HIS A 62 0.59 7.43 -5.66
C HIS A 62 1.31 6.08 -5.76
N GLY A 63 1.70 5.48 -4.63
CA GLY A 63 2.46 4.23 -4.64
C GLY A 63 1.81 3.15 -5.51
N GLU A 64 0.49 2.98 -5.39
CA GLU A 64 -0.29 2.01 -6.15
C GLU A 64 -0.34 2.32 -7.65
N VAL A 65 -0.61 3.58 -8.01
CA VAL A 65 -0.72 4.00 -9.42
C VAL A 65 0.65 4.00 -10.08
N HIS A 66 1.70 4.38 -9.36
CA HIS A 66 3.07 4.33 -9.86
C HIS A 66 3.52 2.88 -10.06
N THR A 67 3.26 1.96 -9.12
CA THR A 67 3.48 0.51 -9.32
C THR A 67 2.76 0.01 -10.58
N LEU A 68 1.49 0.39 -10.79
CA LEU A 68 0.77 0.03 -12.01
C LEU A 68 1.41 0.62 -13.26
N LYS A 69 1.78 1.91 -13.26
CA LYS A 69 2.48 2.54 -14.39
C LYS A 69 3.73 1.73 -14.77
N ARG A 70 4.59 1.45 -13.79
CA ARG A 70 5.85 0.72 -13.97
C ARG A 70 5.61 -0.72 -14.42
N PHE A 71 4.57 -1.36 -13.92
CA PHE A 71 4.12 -2.69 -14.37
C PHE A 71 3.68 -2.69 -15.84
N TYR A 72 2.94 -1.68 -16.29
CA TYR A 72 2.48 -1.57 -17.68
C TYR A 72 3.56 -1.06 -18.65
N GLU A 73 4.71 -0.57 -18.13
CA GLU A 73 5.92 -0.27 -18.92
C GLU A 73 6.80 -1.50 -19.16
N MET A 74 6.58 -2.61 -18.43
CA MET A 74 7.27 -3.87 -18.68
C MET A 74 6.91 -4.44 -20.06
N PRO A 75 7.82 -5.17 -20.73
CA PRO A 75 7.49 -5.89 -21.95
C PRO A 75 6.31 -6.85 -21.72
N GLU A 76 5.32 -6.84 -22.62
CA GLU A 76 4.10 -7.63 -22.46
C GLU A 76 4.36 -9.13 -22.21
N LYS A 77 5.36 -9.70 -22.89
CA LYS A 77 5.79 -11.10 -22.74
C LYS A 77 6.35 -11.46 -21.35
N GLU A 78 6.80 -10.46 -20.58
CA GLU A 78 7.39 -10.62 -19.24
C GLU A 78 6.38 -10.24 -18.13
N ARG A 79 5.22 -9.71 -18.51
CA ARG A 79 4.20 -9.19 -17.61
C ARG A 79 3.16 -10.29 -17.28
N PRO A 80 3.05 -10.74 -16.02
CA PRO A 80 2.06 -11.74 -15.61
C PRO A 80 0.61 -11.25 -15.76
N ASP A 81 -0.34 -12.17 -15.82
CA ASP A 81 -1.76 -11.82 -15.70
C ASP A 81 -2.04 -11.28 -14.28
N THR A 82 -2.79 -10.19 -14.19
CA THR A 82 -3.17 -9.55 -12.92
C THR A 82 -4.06 -10.43 -12.06
N LYS A 83 -4.82 -11.35 -12.64
CA LYS A 83 -5.60 -12.35 -11.90
C LYS A 83 -4.72 -13.40 -11.21
N ASP A 84 -3.47 -13.55 -11.62
CA ASP A 84 -2.50 -14.44 -10.99
C ASP A 84 -1.63 -13.72 -9.94
N MET A 85 -1.98 -12.49 -9.57
CA MET A 85 -1.16 -11.65 -8.70
C MET A 85 -1.86 -11.19 -7.41
N VAL A 86 -1.04 -11.00 -6.38
CA VAL A 86 -1.40 -10.30 -5.15
C VAL A 86 -0.98 -8.85 -5.28
N PHE A 87 -1.92 -7.93 -5.06
CA PHE A 87 -1.61 -6.51 -4.96
C PHE A 87 -1.35 -6.15 -3.49
N LEU A 88 -0.15 -5.68 -3.18
CA LEU A 88 0.24 -5.26 -1.84
C LEU A 88 0.41 -3.74 -1.81
N SER A 89 -0.28 -3.05 -0.91
CA SER A 89 -0.12 -1.62 -0.65
C SER A 89 0.34 -1.39 0.79
N THR A 90 1.16 -0.39 1.05
CA THR A 90 1.55 -0.06 2.43
C THR A 90 0.41 0.67 3.15
N HIS A 91 -0.42 1.41 2.42
CA HIS A 91 -1.56 2.14 2.96
C HIS A 91 -2.86 1.69 2.28
N GLU A 92 -3.98 1.78 3.00
CA GLU A 92 -5.30 1.49 2.46
C GLU A 92 -5.55 2.43 1.26
N PRO A 93 -5.78 1.88 0.04
CA PRO A 93 -5.80 2.70 -1.15
C PRO A 93 -6.91 3.75 -1.16
N CYS A 94 -6.60 4.96 -1.65
CA CYS A 94 -7.59 6.01 -1.82
C CYS A 94 -8.55 5.72 -2.99
N SER A 95 -9.63 6.51 -3.13
CA SER A 95 -10.64 6.32 -4.18
C SER A 95 -10.09 6.20 -5.62
N MET A 96 -9.04 6.97 -5.95
CA MET A 96 -8.33 6.87 -7.22
C MET A 96 -7.61 5.52 -7.35
N CYS A 97 -6.80 5.15 -6.36
CA CYS A 97 -6.03 3.91 -6.37
C CYS A 97 -6.94 2.67 -6.39
N LEU A 98 -8.05 2.68 -5.63
CA LEU A 98 -9.07 1.64 -5.67
C LEU A 98 -9.65 1.46 -7.09
N SER A 99 -9.93 2.57 -7.76
CA SER A 99 -10.40 2.54 -9.15
C SER A 99 -9.32 2.00 -10.10
N ALA A 100 -8.06 2.40 -9.91
CA ALA A 100 -6.93 1.91 -10.72
C ALA A 100 -6.70 0.40 -10.57
N ILE A 101 -6.73 -0.13 -9.34
CA ILE A 101 -6.65 -1.57 -9.04
C ILE A 101 -7.80 -2.32 -9.72
N THR A 102 -9.01 -1.76 -9.67
CA THR A 102 -10.20 -2.34 -10.31
C THR A 102 -10.04 -2.41 -11.83
N TRP A 103 -9.68 -1.31 -12.48
CA TRP A 103 -9.52 -1.23 -13.93
C TRP A 103 -8.35 -2.06 -14.46
N SER A 104 -7.31 -2.23 -13.65
CA SER A 104 -6.17 -3.09 -14.00
C SER A 104 -6.44 -4.58 -13.82
N GLY A 105 -7.61 -4.96 -13.28
CA GLY A 105 -8.07 -6.35 -13.30
C GLY A 105 -7.63 -7.20 -12.11
N PHE A 106 -7.07 -6.63 -11.05
CA PHE A 106 -6.79 -7.37 -9.81
C PHE A 106 -8.09 -7.80 -9.12
N ASP A 107 -8.06 -8.96 -8.48
CA ASP A 107 -9.18 -9.53 -7.72
C ASP A 107 -8.95 -9.53 -6.20
N ASN A 108 -7.83 -8.98 -5.76
CA ASN A 108 -7.48 -8.86 -4.35
C ASN A 108 -6.52 -7.68 -4.13
N PHE A 109 -6.51 -7.16 -2.90
CA PHE A 109 -5.36 -6.42 -2.41
C PHE A 109 -5.20 -6.53 -0.89
N TYR A 110 -3.97 -6.34 -0.43
CA TYR A 110 -3.56 -6.36 0.98
C TYR A 110 -2.98 -5.02 1.36
N TYR A 111 -3.30 -4.53 2.55
CA TYR A 111 -2.81 -3.25 3.04
C TYR A 111 -2.36 -3.29 4.49
N LEU A 112 -1.33 -2.49 4.82
CA LEU A 112 -0.77 -2.42 6.17
C LEU A 112 -1.43 -1.32 7.03
N PHE A 113 -1.35 -0.06 6.62
CA PHE A 113 -1.91 1.07 7.37
C PHE A 113 -3.31 1.42 6.88
N SER A 114 -4.24 1.68 7.79
CA SER A 114 -5.61 2.08 7.44
C SER A 114 -5.69 3.56 7.01
N HIS A 115 -6.83 3.99 6.47
CA HIS A 115 -7.10 5.42 6.27
C HIS A 115 -7.08 6.22 7.58
N GLU A 116 -7.42 5.59 8.71
CA GLU A 116 -7.36 6.23 10.02
C GLU A 116 -5.92 6.45 10.45
N ASP A 117 -5.05 5.46 10.23
CA ASP A 117 -3.61 5.63 10.43
C ASP A 117 -3.05 6.72 9.50
N SER A 118 -3.48 6.75 8.23
CA SER A 118 -3.13 7.76 7.20
C SER A 118 -3.52 9.19 7.61
N ARG A 119 -4.72 9.35 8.16
CA ARG A 119 -5.20 10.65 8.67
C ARG A 119 -4.44 11.05 9.94
N ASP A 120 -4.38 10.16 10.92
CA ASP A 120 -4.01 10.52 12.29
C ASP A 120 -2.49 10.48 12.53
N ALA A 121 -1.77 9.56 11.88
CA ALA A 121 -0.32 9.42 12.02
C ALA A 121 0.47 10.12 10.91
N PHE A 122 -0.10 10.22 9.70
CA PHE A 122 0.63 10.71 8.52
C PHE A 122 0.19 12.09 8.02
N SER A 123 -0.85 12.70 8.63
CA SER A 123 -1.35 14.04 8.30
C SER A 123 -1.80 14.21 6.85
N ILE A 124 -2.37 13.18 6.23
CA ILE A 124 -2.87 13.19 4.85
C ILE A 124 -4.39 12.99 4.87
N PRO A 125 -5.20 14.04 5.14
CA PRO A 125 -6.64 13.90 5.35
C PRO A 125 -7.45 13.90 4.04
N HIS A 126 -6.81 14.20 2.90
CA HIS A 126 -7.50 14.50 1.65
C HIS A 126 -8.29 13.31 1.11
N ASP A 127 -7.80 12.07 1.29
CA ASP A 127 -8.46 10.87 0.78
C ASP A 127 -9.86 10.68 1.36
N LEU A 128 -10.00 10.87 2.68
CA LEU A 128 -11.28 10.78 3.37
C LEU A 128 -12.23 11.92 2.95
N LYS A 129 -11.68 13.12 2.73
CA LYS A 129 -12.47 14.25 2.25
C LYS A 129 -12.94 14.02 0.81
N ILE A 130 -12.11 13.45 -0.06
CA ILE A 130 -12.49 13.12 -1.44
C ILE A 130 -13.59 12.05 -1.45
N LEU A 131 -13.45 10.99 -0.65
CA LEU A 131 -14.49 9.96 -0.51
C LEU A 131 -15.84 10.58 -0.12
N LYS A 132 -15.83 11.53 0.82
CA LYS A 132 -17.04 12.21 1.26
C LYS A 132 -17.59 13.20 0.23
N GLU A 133 -16.77 14.12 -0.25
CA GLU A 133 -17.23 15.25 -1.07
C GLU A 133 -17.48 14.87 -2.54
N VAL A 134 -16.68 13.94 -3.09
CA VAL A 134 -16.79 13.53 -4.50
C VAL A 134 -17.66 12.29 -4.64
N PHE A 135 -17.55 11.33 -3.72
CA PHE A 135 -18.24 10.03 -3.81
C PHE A 135 -19.39 9.87 -2.82
N THR A 136 -19.67 10.87 -1.97
CA THR A 136 -20.76 10.86 -0.97
C THR A 136 -20.64 9.73 0.06
N LEU A 137 -19.44 9.17 0.25
CA LEU A 137 -19.15 8.11 1.21
C LEU A 137 -18.52 8.69 2.48
N GLU A 138 -19.07 8.35 3.64
CA GLU A 138 -18.38 8.63 4.90
C GLU A 138 -17.06 7.84 5.00
N PRO A 139 -16.07 8.30 5.79
CA PRO A 139 -14.82 7.59 6.01
C PRO A 139 -15.02 6.10 6.33
N GLY A 140 -14.34 5.23 5.57
CA GLY A 140 -14.49 3.77 5.69
C GLY A 140 -15.74 3.18 5.03
N GLY A 141 -16.54 4.00 4.34
CA GLY A 141 -17.80 3.59 3.70
C GLY A 141 -17.67 2.90 2.34
N TYR A 142 -16.46 2.71 1.81
CA TYR A 142 -16.29 1.94 0.56
C TYR A 142 -16.41 0.43 0.81
N ASN A 143 -16.89 -0.29 -0.20
CA ASN A 143 -17.12 -1.73 -0.05
C ASN A 143 -15.80 -2.51 -0.14
N ARG A 144 -15.43 -3.16 0.97
CA ARG A 144 -14.20 -3.97 1.11
C ARG A 144 -14.28 -5.35 0.45
N ASP A 145 -15.47 -5.78 0.07
CA ASP A 145 -15.77 -7.06 -0.58
C ASP A 145 -16.82 -6.82 -1.67
N ASN A 146 -16.41 -6.87 -2.94
CA ASN A 146 -17.27 -6.49 -4.05
C ASN A 146 -17.06 -7.38 -5.28
N ALA A 147 -17.80 -7.12 -6.35
CA ALA A 147 -17.77 -7.93 -7.56
C ALA A 147 -16.40 -7.94 -8.29
N PHE A 148 -15.48 -7.06 -7.93
CA PHE A 148 -14.17 -6.93 -8.57
C PHE A 148 -13.06 -7.56 -7.74
N TRP A 149 -13.01 -7.25 -6.44
CA TRP A 149 -11.94 -7.70 -5.55
C TRP A 149 -12.36 -7.84 -4.09
N HIS A 150 -11.53 -8.56 -3.33
CA HIS A 150 -11.56 -8.64 -1.88
C HIS A 150 -10.35 -7.91 -1.28
N SER A 151 -10.59 -7.07 -0.26
CA SER A 151 -9.52 -6.34 0.42
C SER A 151 -9.20 -6.92 1.80
N HIS A 152 -7.92 -6.91 2.15
CA HIS A 152 -7.41 -7.58 3.35
C HIS A 152 -6.49 -6.66 4.16
N SER A 153 -6.81 -6.48 5.44
CA SER A 153 -5.99 -5.71 6.37
C SER A 153 -4.98 -6.63 7.06
N ILE A 154 -3.68 -6.39 6.80
CA ILE A 154 -2.58 -7.18 7.37
C ILE A 154 -2.62 -7.16 8.91
N PRO A 155 -2.80 -6.01 9.60
CA PRO A 155 -2.92 -6.01 11.05
C PRO A 155 -4.08 -6.85 11.59
N LYS A 156 -5.25 -6.82 10.94
CA LYS A 156 -6.41 -7.63 11.36
C LYS A 156 -6.16 -9.13 11.18
N MET A 157 -5.52 -9.50 10.07
CA MET A 157 -5.12 -10.89 9.83
C MET A 157 -4.10 -11.36 10.88
N VAL A 158 -3.09 -10.54 11.18
CA VAL A 158 -2.10 -10.84 12.24
C VAL A 158 -2.76 -10.97 13.61
N ALA A 159 -3.69 -10.08 13.97
CA ALA A 159 -4.40 -10.15 15.24
C ALA A 159 -5.25 -11.43 15.42
N SER A 160 -5.62 -12.09 14.31
CA SER A 160 -6.39 -13.33 14.30
C SER A 160 -5.52 -14.60 14.46
N LEU A 161 -4.20 -14.46 14.44
CA LEU A 161 -3.26 -15.57 14.63
C LEU A 161 -3.28 -16.11 16.07
N ALA A 162 -2.91 -17.39 16.20
CA ALA A 162 -2.59 -17.98 17.49
C ALA A 162 -1.17 -17.58 17.93
N GLU A 163 -0.89 -17.72 19.23
CA GLU A 163 0.48 -17.64 19.73
C GLU A 163 1.29 -18.87 19.29
N PRO A 164 2.60 -18.73 19.02
CA PRO A 164 3.43 -17.53 19.21
C PRO A 164 3.50 -16.59 17.99
N ASP A 165 2.85 -16.94 16.87
CA ASP A 165 3.00 -16.21 15.61
C ASP A 165 2.43 -14.80 15.66
N ARG A 166 1.29 -14.62 16.35
CA ARG A 166 0.70 -13.30 16.56
C ARG A 166 1.70 -12.33 17.18
N SER A 167 2.23 -12.63 18.38
CA SER A 167 3.17 -11.74 19.07
C SER A 167 4.44 -11.49 18.24
N ARG A 168 4.91 -12.50 17.51
CA ARG A 168 6.09 -12.38 16.65
C ARG A 168 5.86 -11.41 15.50
N LEU A 169 4.74 -11.51 14.79
CA LEU A 169 4.42 -10.64 13.66
C LEU A 169 3.99 -9.24 14.12
N GLU A 170 3.27 -9.10 15.24
CA GLU A 170 2.95 -7.79 15.82
C GLU A 170 4.22 -6.98 16.14
N LYS A 171 5.27 -7.64 16.65
CA LYS A 171 6.57 -6.98 16.89
C LYS A 171 7.18 -6.44 15.58
N ARG A 172 7.05 -7.18 14.47
CA ARG A 172 7.51 -6.73 13.15
C ARG A 172 6.68 -5.54 12.66
N LEU A 173 5.35 -5.62 12.75
CA LEU A 173 4.46 -4.51 12.36
C LEU A 173 4.78 -3.23 13.15
N ASN A 174 5.07 -3.33 14.45
CA ASN A 174 5.48 -2.19 15.27
C ASN A 174 6.83 -1.60 14.84
N ALA A 175 7.80 -2.44 14.47
CA ALA A 175 9.08 -1.97 13.93
C ALA A 175 8.92 -1.26 12.58
N ILE A 176 8.06 -1.79 11.71
CA ILE A 176 7.70 -1.14 10.44
C ILE A 176 7.05 0.22 10.71
N ARG A 177 6.06 0.29 11.61
CA ARG A 177 5.41 1.55 11.98
C ARG A 177 6.41 2.61 12.42
N ALA A 178 7.36 2.26 13.28
CA ALA A 178 8.40 3.19 13.72
C ALA A 178 9.26 3.74 12.57
N ARG A 179 9.54 2.91 11.54
CA ARG A 179 10.24 3.38 10.32
C ARG A 179 9.38 4.35 9.51
N TYR A 180 8.09 4.07 9.35
CA TYR A 180 7.16 4.97 8.66
C TYR A 180 6.95 6.29 9.41
N ASP A 181 6.89 6.27 10.75
CA ASP A 181 6.82 7.48 11.56
C ASP A 181 8.07 8.35 11.37
N ALA A 182 9.26 7.75 11.33
CA ALA A 182 10.50 8.46 11.06
C ALA A 182 10.52 9.07 9.64
N MET A 183 10.14 8.31 8.61
CA MET A 183 10.03 8.80 7.23
C MET A 183 8.99 9.94 7.11
N SER A 184 7.86 9.82 7.80
CA SER A 184 6.83 10.87 7.85
C SER A 184 7.40 12.16 8.44
N GLY A 185 8.16 12.07 9.54
CA GLY A 185 8.87 13.22 10.11
C GLY A 185 9.82 13.89 9.11
N THR A 186 10.58 13.12 8.34
CA THR A 186 11.45 13.64 7.27
C THR A 186 10.65 14.33 6.17
N TYR A 187 9.57 13.71 5.67
CA TYR A 187 8.72 14.29 4.63
C TYR A 187 8.10 15.62 5.08
N GLN A 188 7.51 15.66 6.27
CA GLN A 188 6.84 16.86 6.78
C GLN A 188 7.83 18.02 7.00
N ALA A 189 9.07 17.74 7.41
CA ALA A 189 10.11 18.76 7.55
C ALA A 189 10.58 19.34 6.21
N GLY A 190 10.44 18.59 5.10
CA GLY A 190 10.89 19.01 3.76
C GLY A 190 9.80 19.66 2.88
N LYS A 191 8.55 19.73 3.36
CA LYS A 191 7.38 20.03 2.54
C LYS A 191 7.22 21.51 2.15
N GLU A 192 7.87 22.45 2.84
CA GLU A 192 7.63 23.90 2.70
C GLU A 192 8.08 24.55 1.36
N GLY A 193 8.46 23.76 0.34
CA GLY A 193 8.88 24.28 -0.98
C GLY A 193 8.19 23.65 -2.19
N ASN A 194 7.27 22.71 -2.00
CA ASN A 194 6.85 21.82 -3.09
C ASN A 194 5.51 22.29 -3.68
N ALA A 195 5.43 22.45 -5.01
CA ALA A 195 4.21 22.88 -5.72
C ALA A 195 3.16 21.77 -5.89
N ILE A 196 3.16 20.76 -5.01
CA ILE A 196 2.30 19.58 -5.10
C ILE A 196 0.88 19.95 -4.62
N PRO A 197 -0.15 19.84 -5.49
CA PRO A 197 -1.53 20.10 -5.09
C PRO A 197 -1.98 19.16 -3.97
N LEU A 198 -2.70 19.69 -2.98
CA LEU A 198 -3.23 18.90 -1.85
C LEU A 198 -2.14 18.12 -1.10
N SER A 199 -0.91 18.65 -1.08
CA SER A 199 0.16 18.11 -0.24
C SER A 199 -0.09 18.44 1.21
#